data_AF-A0A2U3AP27-F1
#
_entry.id   AF-A0A2U3AP27-F1
#
_cell.length_a   1.000
_cell.length_b   1.000
_cell.length_c   1.000
_cell.angle_alpha   90.00
_cell.angle_beta   90.00
_cell.angle_gamma   90.00
#
_symmetry.space_group_name_H-M   'P 1'
#
loop_
_entity.id
_entity.type
_entity.pdbx_description
1 polymer ?
#
loop_
_entity_poly.entity_id
_entity_poly.type
_entity_poly.pdbx_seq_one_letter_code
_entity_poly.pdbx_strand_id
1 'polypeptide(L)'
;MADFKKDNLAEDKVVYHYPIVDLENKLVKGVVTVDDRTYLCAHVDLYKGMIHVEKNAEEFEESKISDKTMIDEIRAMAEFIIDHQIDNYCKNFIN
;
A
#
# COMPACT_ATOMS: atom_id res chain seq x y z
N MET A 1 -6.60 -7.78 -43.12
CA MET A 1 -7.76 -7.61 -42.21
C MET A 1 -7.23 -7.71 -40.81
N ALA A 2 -7.29 -6.60 -40.09
CA ALA A 2 -6.86 -6.48 -38.71
C ALA A 2 -7.99 -6.96 -37.80
N ASP A 3 -7.64 -7.66 -36.72
CA ASP A 3 -8.37 -7.60 -35.44
C ASP A 3 -7.47 -8.16 -34.34
N PHE A 4 -6.41 -7.40 -34.02
CA PHE A 4 -5.79 -7.52 -32.70
C PHE A 4 -6.76 -6.82 -31.74
N LYS A 5 -7.62 -7.60 -31.09
CA LYS A 5 -8.30 -7.16 -29.86
C LYS A 5 -7.20 -6.88 -28.84
N LYS A 6 -6.78 -5.62 -28.76
CA LYS A 6 -6.10 -5.09 -27.59
C LYS A 6 -7.13 -5.18 -26.48
N ASP A 7 -7.02 -6.23 -25.67
CA ASP A 7 -7.63 -6.28 -24.36
C ASP A 7 -7.08 -5.10 -23.57
N ASN A 8 -7.78 -3.97 -23.63
CA ASN A 8 -7.69 -2.92 -22.63
C ASN A 8 -8.29 -3.48 -21.34
N LEU A 9 -7.59 -4.40 -20.68
CA LEU A 9 -7.76 -4.54 -19.23
C LEU A 9 -7.24 -3.23 -18.66
N ALA A 10 -8.13 -2.43 -18.08
CA ALA A 10 -7.70 -1.34 -17.21
C ALA A 10 -6.69 -1.92 -16.20
N GLU A 11 -5.51 -1.31 -16.10
CA GLU A 11 -4.57 -1.68 -15.04
C GLU A 11 -5.20 -1.23 -13.72
N ASP A 12 -5.39 -2.18 -12.79
CA ASP A 12 -5.92 -1.87 -11.45
C ASP A 12 -5.07 -0.75 -10.85
N LYS A 13 -5.70 0.37 -10.49
CA LYS A 13 -4.96 1.54 -9.99
C LYS A 13 -4.63 1.32 -8.52
N VAL A 14 -3.38 0.97 -8.24
CA VAL A 14 -2.89 0.75 -6.87
C VAL A 14 -2.25 2.02 -6.32
N VAL A 15 -2.73 2.47 -5.16
CA VAL A 15 -2.21 3.67 -4.47
C VAL A 15 -1.92 3.34 -3.01
N TYR A 16 -0.78 3.82 -2.52
CA TYR A 16 -0.34 3.66 -1.13
C TYR A 16 -0.47 4.98 -0.38
N HIS A 17 -1.07 4.92 0.81
CA HIS A 17 -1.29 6.06 1.70
C HIS A 17 -0.67 5.77 3.06
N TYR A 18 -0.16 6.80 3.74
CA TYR A 18 0.46 6.67 5.06
C TYR A 18 -0.20 7.63 6.06
N PRO A 19 -1.50 7.42 6.39
CA PRO A 19 -2.29 8.39 7.15
C PRO A 19 -1.86 8.59 8.60
N ILE A 20 -1.05 7.68 9.16
CA ILE A 20 -0.54 7.80 10.53
C ILE A 20 0.94 7.51 10.50
N VAL A 21 1.72 8.48 10.98
CA VAL A 21 3.15 8.35 11.25
C VAL A 21 3.40 8.83 12.66
N ASP A 22 3.95 7.95 13.49
CA ASP A 22 4.39 8.23 14.85
C ASP A 22 5.89 7.97 14.91
N LEU A 23 6.67 9.04 14.81
CA LEU A 23 8.13 8.98 14.84
C LEU A 23 8.67 8.56 16.21
N GLU A 24 7.97 8.91 17.30
CA GLU A 24 8.41 8.62 18.66
C GLU A 24 8.29 7.13 18.95
N ASN A 25 7.13 6.54 18.63
CA ASN A 25 6.86 5.12 18.85
C ASN A 25 7.28 4.24 17.66
N LYS A 26 7.81 4.85 16.58
CA LYS A 26 8.19 4.18 15.33
C LYS A 26 7.04 3.36 14.74
N LEU A 27 5.84 3.94 14.73
CA LEU A 27 4.63 3.34 14.19
C LEU A 27 4.23 4.01 12.89
N VAL A 28 3.86 3.22 11.89
CA VAL A 28 3.34 3.72 10.62
C VAL A 28 2.11 2.92 10.24
N LYS A 29 1.01 3.60 9.89
CA LYS A 29 -0.16 2.98 9.26
C LYS A 29 -0.07 3.19 7.76
N GLY A 30 0.08 2.10 7.01
CA GLY A 30 -0.02 2.07 5.56
C GLY A 30 -1.41 1.59 5.11
N VAL A 31 -1.98 2.22 4.09
CA VAL A 31 -3.26 1.83 3.50
C VAL A 31 -3.07 1.71 1.99
N VAL A 32 -3.48 0.58 1.43
CA VAL A 32 -3.48 0.32 0.00
C VAL A 32 -4.90 0.44 -0.51
N THR A 33 -5.07 1.27 -1.53
CA THR A 33 -6.32 1.36 -2.28
C THR A 33 -6.11 0.80 -3.68
N VAL A 34 -7.04 -0.06 -4.13
CA VAL A 34 -7.12 -0.58 -5.49
C VAL A 34 -8.42 -0.05 -6.09
N ASP A 35 -8.35 0.64 -7.23
CA ASP A 35 -9.49 1.29 -7.87
C ASP A 35 -10.31 2.16 -6.89
N ASP A 36 -9.58 2.98 -6.12
CA ASP A 36 -10.09 3.90 -5.11
C ASP A 36 -10.83 3.23 -3.92
N ARG A 37 -10.75 1.90 -3.78
CA ARG A 37 -11.28 1.15 -2.62
C ARG A 37 -10.17 0.62 -1.73
N THR A 38 -10.38 0.66 -0.41
CA THR A 38 -9.39 0.13 0.54
C THR A 38 -9.31 -1.40 0.45
N TYR A 39 -8.17 -1.88 -0.02
CA TYR A 39 -7.86 -3.30 -0.16
C TYR A 39 -7.20 -3.85 1.10
N LEU A 40 -6.15 -3.16 1.56
CA LEU A 40 -5.29 -3.62 2.64
C LEU A 40 -4.90 -2.45 3.53
N CYS A 41 -4.89 -2.69 4.84
CA CYS A 41 -4.39 -1.79 5.85
C CYS A 41 -3.29 -2.53 6.62
N ALA A 42 -2.14 -1.90 6.79
CA ALA A 42 -1.03 -2.46 7.55
C ALA A 42 -0.57 -1.49 8.63
N HIS A 43 -0.47 -1.98 9.85
CA HIS A 43 0.08 -1.27 10.99
C HIS A 43 1.49 -1.81 11.24
N VAL A 44 2.49 -1.00 10.95
CA VAL A 44 3.91 -1.34 11.10
C VAL A 44 4.40 -0.78 12.42
N ASP A 45 4.91 -1.66 13.29
CA ASP A 45 5.61 -1.32 14.52
C ASP A 45 7.07 -1.72 14.37
N LEU A 46 7.92 -0.74 14.04
CA LEU A 46 9.36 -0.99 13.85
C LEU A 46 10.09 -1.17 15.18
N TYR A 47 9.52 -0.71 16.30
CA TYR A 47 10.11 -0.93 17.61
C TYR A 47 10.04 -2.42 18.01
N LYS A 48 8.91 -3.06 17.73
CA LYS A 48 8.69 -4.50 17.98
C LYS A 48 9.07 -5.38 16.80
N GLY A 49 9.37 -4.80 15.64
CA GLY A 49 9.59 -5.55 14.38
C GLY A 49 8.35 -6.29 13.90
N MET A 50 7.16 -5.76 14.21
CA MET A 50 5.87 -6.39 13.92
C MET A 50 5.12 -5.65 12.83
N ILE A 51 4.37 -6.40 12.02
CA ILE A 51 3.39 -5.86 11.08
C ILE A 51 2.07 -6.56 11.31
N HIS A 52 1.02 -5.77 11.54
CA HIS A 52 -0.35 -6.26 11.61
C HIS A 52 -1.07 -5.86 10.33
N VAL A 53 -1.77 -6.80 9.70
CA VAL A 53 -2.41 -6.59 8.39
C VAL A 53 -3.89 -6.91 8.49
N GLU A 54 -4.71 -5.97 8.06
CA GLU A 54 -6.16 -6.08 7.90
C GLU A 54 -6.47 -6.01 6.41
N LYS A 55 -7.16 -7.02 5.88
CA LYS A 55 -7.49 -7.12 4.46
C LYS A 55 -9.01 -7.13 4.28
N ASN A 56 -9.49 -6.30 3.37
CA ASN A 56 -10.87 -6.36 2.90
C ASN A 56 -10.93 -7.34 1.73
N ALA A 57 -10.97 -8.64 2.02
CA ALA A 57 -10.91 -9.69 1.00
C ALA A 57 -12.23 -9.91 0.24
N GLU A 58 -13.37 -9.45 0.78
CA GLU A 58 -14.70 -9.75 0.22
C GLU A 58 -15.00 -9.03 -1.11
N GLU A 59 -14.26 -7.96 -1.45
CA GLU A 59 -14.58 -7.10 -2.60
C GLU A 59 -13.63 -7.22 -3.80
N PHE A 60 -12.56 -8.02 -3.71
CA PHE A 60 -11.51 -8.04 -4.73
C PHE A 60 -11.30 -9.45 -5.27
N GLU A 61 -11.52 -9.62 -6.58
CA GLU A 61 -10.95 -10.75 -7.32
C GLU A 61 -9.42 -10.68 -7.19
N GLU A 62 -8.73 -11.83 -7.28
CA GLU A 62 -7.27 -11.92 -7.08
C GLU A 62 -6.52 -10.79 -7.80
N SER A 63 -6.09 -9.78 -7.04
CA SER A 63 -5.33 -8.65 -7.56
C SER A 63 -4.05 -9.19 -8.21
N LYS A 64 -3.65 -8.62 -9.36
CA LYS A 64 -2.39 -9.02 -10.03
C LYS A 64 -1.15 -8.82 -9.15
N ILE A 65 -1.23 -7.91 -8.18
CA ILE A 65 -0.18 -7.68 -7.20
C ILE A 65 -0.43 -8.56 -5.97
N SER A 66 0.59 -9.34 -5.59
CA SER A 66 0.47 -10.19 -4.42
C SER A 66 0.40 -9.37 -3.13
N ASP A 67 -0.40 -9.81 -2.16
CA ASP A 67 -0.47 -9.21 -0.82
C ASP A 67 0.92 -9.03 -0.21
N LYS A 68 1.79 -10.02 -0.41
CA LYS A 68 3.16 -10.00 0.08
C LYS A 68 3.94 -8.81 -0.48
N THR A 69 3.83 -8.55 -1.78
CA THR A 69 4.47 -7.40 -2.43
C THR A 69 4.00 -6.08 -1.82
N MET A 70 2.68 -5.92 -1.63
CA MET A 70 2.13 -4.71 -1.02
C MET A 70 2.59 -4.52 0.42
N ILE A 71 2.62 -5.60 1.21
CA ILE A 71 3.07 -5.57 2.61
C ILE A 71 4.56 -5.23 2.69
N ASP A 72 5.39 -5.81 1.82
CA ASP A 72 6.83 -5.55 1.77
C ASP A 72 7.10 -4.08 1.37
N GLU A 73 6.33 -3.52 0.43
CA GLU A 73 6.42 -2.09 0.05
C GLU A 73 6.04 -1.17 1.20
N ILE A 74 4.95 -1.47 1.93
CA ILE A 74 4.56 -0.69 3.11
C ILE A 74 5.64 -0.73 4.18
N ARG A 75 6.23 -1.91 4.46
CA ARG A 75 7.32 -2.04 5.44
C ARG A 75 8.53 -1.20 5.03
N ALA A 76 8.99 -1.34 3.79
CA ALA A 76 10.14 -0.59 3.30
C ALA A 76 9.91 0.93 3.37
N MET A 77 8.69 1.39 3.08
CA MET A 77 8.36 2.80 3.20
C MET A 77 8.25 3.27 4.65
N ALA A 78 7.71 2.44 5.55
CA ALA A 78 7.68 2.75 6.97
C ALA A 78 9.09 2.92 7.54
N GLU A 79 10.01 2.02 7.20
CA GLU A 79 11.44 2.14 7.54
C GLU A 79 12.03 3.44 7.02
N PHE A 80 11.80 3.76 5.75
CA PHE A 80 12.25 5.01 5.15
C PHE A 80 11.70 6.25 5.89
N ILE A 81 10.40 6.29 6.18
CA ILE A 81 9.73 7.39 6.88
C ILE A 81 10.33 7.62 8.27
N ILE A 82 10.52 6.55 9.05
CA ILE A 82 11.07 6.63 10.40
C ILE A 82 12.55 7.04 10.37
N ASP A 83 13.37 6.43 9.51
CA ASP A 83 14.81 6.71 9.43
C ASP A 83 15.10 8.15 9.00
N HIS A 84 14.24 8.73 8.14
CA HIS A 84 14.38 10.10 7.65
C HIS A 84 13.56 11.12 8.47
N GLN A 85 12.91 10.70 9.55
CA GLN A 85 12.06 11.54 10.41
C GLN A 85 11.01 12.35 9.63
N ILE A 86 10.32 11.70 8.69
CA ILE A 86 9.28 12.33 7.89
C ILE A 86 7.96 12.29 8.67
N ASP A 87 7.58 13.41 9.28
CA ASP A 87 6.36 13.53 10.10
C ASP A 87 5.07 13.64 9.27
N ASN A 88 5.18 13.88 7.95
CA ASN A 88 4.03 14.01 7.06
C ASN A 88 4.36 13.47 5.66
N TYR A 89 3.98 12.21 5.39
CA TYR A 89 4.18 11.56 4.09
C TYR A 89 2.86 11.46 3.33
N CYS A 90 2.56 12.47 2.50
CA CYS A 90 1.50 12.42 1.49
C CYS A 90 2.14 12.30 0.10
N LYS A 91 2.37 11.08 -0.41
CA LYS A 91 2.65 10.87 -1.84
C LYS A 91 1.38 10.54 -2.59
N ASN A 92 0.82 11.53 -3.28
CA ASN A 92 -0.11 11.29 -4.36
C ASN A 92 0.69 10.78 -5.57
N PHE A 93 0.68 9.48 -5.83
CA PHE A 93 1.13 8.98 -7.14
C PHE A 93 0.03 9.28 -8.15
N ILE A 94 0.26 10.29 -8.99
CA ILE A 94 -0.44 10.46 -10.26
C ILE A 94 0.53 9.93 -11.32
N ASN A 95 0.22 8.77 -11.88
CA ASN A 95 0.62 8.38 -13.23
C ASN A 95 -0.38 7.36 -13.75
#